data_AF-A0A4C2AD27-F1
#
_entry.id   AF-A0A4C2AD27-F1
#
_cell.length_a   1.000
_cell.length_b   1.000
_cell.length_c   1.000
_cell.angle_alpha   90.00
_cell.angle_beta   90.00
_cell.angle_gamma   90.00
#
_symmetry.space_group_name_H-M   'P 1'
#
loop_
_entity.id
_entity.type
_entity.pdbx_description
1 polymer ?
#
loop_
_entity_poly.entity_id
_entity_poly.type
_entity_poly.pdbx_seq_one_letter_code
_entity_poly.pdbx_strand_id
1 'polypeptide(L)' 'KGARGSWGERANHDLKNTRGKSFKHEKTKKKRGSYRGGVIDTAVHSIKFED' A
#
# COMPACT_ATOMS: atom_id res chain seq x y z
N LYS A 1 -14.83 -2.72 -9.76
CA LYS A 1 -14.72 -3.36 -8.42
C LYS A 1 -13.46 -2.81 -7.77
N GLY A 2 -13.62 -1.99 -6.73
CA GLY A 2 -12.55 -1.16 -6.15
C GLY A 2 -11.59 -1.93 -5.23
N ALA A 3 -10.58 -1.20 -4.72
CA ALA A 3 -9.43 -1.69 -3.96
C ALA A 3 -9.73 -2.41 -2.62
N ARG A 4 -11.00 -2.70 -2.31
CA ARG A 4 -11.43 -3.35 -1.05
C ARG A 4 -10.85 -4.75 -0.92
N GLY A 5 -10.07 -4.98 0.13
CA GLY A 5 -9.35 -6.23 0.41
C GLY A 5 -7.98 -6.34 -0.26
N SER A 6 -7.58 -5.37 -1.10
CA SER A 6 -6.28 -5.39 -1.77
C SER A 6 -5.11 -5.12 -0.81
N TRP A 7 -3.92 -5.52 -1.22
CA TRP A 7 -2.68 -5.13 -0.55
C TRP A 7 -2.50 -3.60 -0.49
N GLY A 8 -2.97 -2.88 -1.52
CA GLY A 8 -2.93 -1.42 -1.58
C GLY A 8 -3.81 -0.75 -0.53
N GLU A 9 -5.04 -1.23 -0.33
CA GLU A 9 -5.94 -0.71 0.71
C GLU A 9 -5.39 -0.98 2.12
N ARG A 10 -4.88 -2.19 2.36
CA ARG A 10 -4.23 -2.55 3.63
C ARG A 10 -3.02 -1.65 3.90
N ALA A 11 -2.17 -1.44 2.91
CA ALA A 11 -1.02 -0.56 3.03
C ALA A 11 -1.41 0.90 3.31
N ASN A 12 -2.49 1.38 2.69
CA ASN A 12 -3.03 2.71 2.96
C ASN A 12 -3.53 2.83 4.40
N HIS A 13 -4.28 1.86 4.89
CA HIS A 13 -4.77 1.84 6.28
C HIS A 13 -3.62 1.88 7.31
N ASP A 14 -2.55 1.12 7.06
CA ASP A 14 -1.38 1.04 7.95
C ASP A 14 -0.53 2.32 7.94
N LEU A 15 -0.36 2.94 6.78
CA LEU A 15 0.62 4.03 6.60
C LEU A 15 0.01 5.43 6.58
N LYS A 16 -1.33 5.60 6.50
CA LYS A 16 -1.98 6.92 6.35
C LYS A 16 -1.60 7.95 7.42
N ASN A 17 -1.31 7.49 8.64
CA ASN A 17 -1.00 8.35 9.78
C ASN A 17 0.49 8.68 9.89
N THR A 18 1.35 7.98 9.15
CA THR A 18 2.80 8.20 9.18
C THR A 18 3.22 9.21 8.13
N ARG A 19 4.06 10.19 8.50
CA ARG A 19 4.52 11.26 7.61
C ARG A 19 6.02 11.52 7.79
N GLY A 20 6.65 12.15 6.80
CA GLY A 20 8.05 12.60 6.87
C GLY A 20 9.08 11.47 7.08
N LYS A 21 10.11 11.72 7.91
CA LYS A 21 11.23 10.80 8.16
C LYS A 21 10.78 9.45 8.76
N SER A 22 9.72 9.48 9.57
CA SER A 22 9.13 8.30 10.22
C SER A 22 8.41 7.40 9.22
N PHE A 23 7.87 7.94 8.12
CA PHE A 23 7.22 7.15 7.07
C PHE A 23 8.17 6.13 6.43
N LYS A 24 9.42 6.53 6.12
CA LYS A 24 10.41 5.60 5.53
C LYS A 24 10.73 4.45 6.48
N HIS A 25 10.85 4.73 7.77
CA HIS A 25 11.13 3.72 8.80
C HIS A 25 9.96 2.77 8.97
N GLU A 26 8.74 3.30 9.13
CA GLU A 26 7.53 2.48 9.32
C GLU A 26 7.20 1.63 8.09
N LYS A 27 7.33 2.17 6.87
CA LYS A 27 7.24 1.40 5.63
C LYS A 27 8.24 0.26 5.60
N THR A 28 9.49 0.50 5.98
CA THR A 28 10.56 -0.52 5.93
C THR A 28 10.33 -1.61 6.97
N LYS A 29 9.93 -1.25 8.20
CA LYS A 29 9.55 -2.23 9.25
C LYS A 29 8.38 -3.11 8.80
N LYS A 30 7.31 -2.50 8.26
CA LYS A 30 6.17 -3.26 7.74
C LYS A 30 6.53 -4.14 6.55
N LYS A 31 7.31 -3.63 5.59
CA LYS A 31 7.81 -4.45 4.46
C LYS A 31 8.59 -5.67 4.97
N ARG A 32 9.47 -5.49 5.96
CA ARG A 32 10.32 -6.56 6.50
C ARG A 32 9.54 -7.60 7.31
N GLY A 33 8.52 -7.18 8.06
CA GLY A 33 7.76 -8.08 8.95
C GLY A 33 6.50 -8.68 8.34
N SER A 34 5.95 -8.13 7.25
CA SER A 34 4.62 -8.51 6.75
C SER A 34 4.63 -9.29 5.43
N TYR A 35 5.77 -9.38 4.72
CA TYR A 35 5.85 -10.19 3.52
C TYR A 35 6.02 -11.67 3.87
N ARG A 36 4.96 -12.47 3.69
CA ARG A 36 4.93 -13.92 3.99
C ARG A 36 4.83 -14.81 2.75
N GLY A 37 5.03 -14.25 1.55
CA GLY A 37 4.84 -14.92 0.27
C GLY A 37 3.37 -14.93 -0.18
N GLY A 38 3.12 -14.48 -1.42
CA GLY A 38 1.79 -14.40 -2.03
C GLY A 38 1.88 -13.81 -3.44
N VAL A 39 0.84 -14.02 -4.25
CA VAL A 39 0.78 -13.48 -5.61
C VAL A 39 0.62 -11.97 -5.54
N ILE A 40 1.55 -11.24 -6.15
CA ILE A 40 1.46 -9.78 -6.28
C ILE A 40 0.50 -9.49 -7.43
N ASP A 41 -0.57 -8.75 -7.13
CA ASP A 41 -1.47 -8.23 -8.15
C ASP A 41 -0.74 -7.17 -8.98
N THR A 42 -0.62 -7.40 -10.28
CA THR A 42 0.05 -6.53 -11.25
C THR A 42 -0.93 -5.72 -12.10
N ALA A 43 -2.23 -5.79 -11.79
CA ALA A 43 -3.26 -5.06 -12.53
C ALA A 43 -3.12 -3.53 -12.37
N VAL A 44 -3.39 -2.80 -13.46
CA VAL A 44 -3.36 -1.34 -13.49
C VAL A 44 -4.76 -0.80 -13.14
N HIS A 45 -4.86 -0.05 -12.04
CA HIS A 45 -6.11 0.55 -11.53
C HIS A 45 -6.09 2.08 -11.56
N SER A 46 -5.47 2.68 -12.58
CA SER A 46 -5.44 4.14 -12.76
C SER A 46 -6.80 4.69 -13.15
N ILE A 47 -7.22 5.78 -12.49
CA ILE A 47 -8.34 6.62 -12.94
C ILE A 47 -7.78 7.79 -13.76
N LYS A 48 -8.40 8.07 -14.90
CA LYS A 48 -8.03 9.23 -15.73
C LYS A 48 -8.74 10.45 -15.14
N PHE A 49 -7.99 11.50 -14.84
CA PHE A 49 -8.58 12.77 -14.46
C PHE A 49 -8.97 13.51 -15.74
N GLU A 50 -10.22 13.96 -15.80
CA GLU A 50 -10.59 15.05 -16.71
C GLU A 50 -9.94 16.30 -16.11
N ASP A 51 -9.13 17.00 -16.90
CA ASP A 51 -8.46 18.25 -16.49
C ASP A 51 -9.50 19.32 -16.12
#